data_AF-A0A5J4PUK0-F1
#
_entry.id   AF-A0A5J4PUK0-F1
#
_cell.length_a   1.000
_cell.length_b   1.000
_cell.length_c   1.000
_cell.angle_alpha   90.00
_cell.angle_beta   90.00
_cell.angle_gamma   90.00
#
_symmetry.space_group_name_H-M   'P 1'
#
loop_
_entity.id
_entity.type
_entity.pdbx_description
1 polymer ?
#
loop_
_entity_poly.entity_id
_entity_poly.type
_entity_poly.pdbx_seq_one_letter_code
_entity_poly.pdbx_strand_id
1 'polypeptide(L)' 'MKKNVNEIAMLQYQIKRYQAMGNGTKCQTLVGKLQRLKGSSAQPK' A
#
# COMPACT_ATOMS: atom_id res chain seq x y z
N MET A 1 -9.79 -16.31 5.89
CA MET A 1 -8.80 -15.41 6.53
C MET A 1 -7.56 -15.10 5.66
N LYS A 2 -7.16 -15.94 4.68
CA LYS A 2 -5.96 -15.70 3.82
C LYS A 2 -6.03 -14.53 2.83
N LYS A 3 -7.22 -13.98 2.54
CA LYS A 3 -7.41 -12.95 1.51
C LYS A 3 -6.72 -11.62 1.84
N ASN A 4 -6.70 -11.21 3.12
CA ASN A 4 -6.05 -9.97 3.56
C ASN A 4 -4.53 -10.01 3.40
N VAL A 5 -3.91 -11.15 3.69
CA VAL A 5 -2.44 -11.32 3.57
C VAL A 5 -2.00 -11.24 2.12
N ASN A 6 -2.74 -11.88 1.20
CA ASN A 6 -2.49 -11.80 -0.24
C ASN A 6 -2.67 -10.37 -0.78
N GLU A 7 -3.71 -9.66 -0.35
CA GLU A 7 -3.93 -8.28 -0.80
C GLU A 7 -2.84 -7.32 -0.28
N ILE A 8 -2.41 -7.48 0.97
CA ILE A 8 -1.30 -6.71 1.56
C ILE A 8 0.02 -6.98 0.81
N ALA A 9 0.32 -8.23 0.48
CA ALA A 9 1.53 -8.59 -0.28
C ALA A 9 1.50 -7.99 -1.70
N MET A 10 0.34 -8.04 -2.36
CA MET A 10 0.16 -7.47 -3.70
C MET A 10 0.34 -5.95 -3.69
N LEU A 11 -0.21 -5.25 -2.68
CA LEU A 11 -0.05 -3.80 -2.54
C LEU A 11 1.41 -3.41 -2.30
N GLN A 12 2.15 -4.13 -1.46
CA GLN A 12 3.57 -3.87 -1.24
C GLN A 12 4.40 -4.05 -2.52
N TYR A 13 4.10 -5.07 -3.32
CA TYR A 13 4.75 -5.27 -4.61
C TYR A 13 4.50 -4.11 -5.58
N GLN A 14 3.25 -3.67 -5.71
CA GLN A 14 2.88 -2.54 -6.57
C GLN A 14 3.57 -1.24 -6.14
N ILE A 15 3.61 -0.96 -4.83
CA ILE A 15 4.29 0.23 -4.29
C ILE A 15 5.77 0.22 -4.67
N LYS A 16 6.49 -0.89 -4.42
CA LYS A 16 7.92 -1.00 -4.78
C LYS A 16 8.16 -0.77 -6.26
N ARG A 17 7.30 -1.32 -7.12
CA ARG A 17 7.40 -1.16 -8.58
C ARG A 17 7.17 0.28 -9.02
N TYR A 18 6.13 0.94 -8.52
CA TYR A 18 5.84 2.33 -8.86
C TYR A 18 6.86 3.32 -8.27
N GLN A 19 7.45 2.99 -7.12
CA GLN A 19 8.50 3.79 -6.51
C GLN A 19 9.77 3.75 -7.35
N ALA A 20 10.17 2.58 -7.85
CA ALA A 20 11.31 2.44 -8.76
C ALA A 20 11.09 3.16 -10.11
N MET A 21 9.83 3.31 -10.53
CA MET A 21 9.46 4.06 -11.75
C MET A 21 9.31 5.57 -11.52
N GLY A 22 9.55 6.08 -10.30
CA GLY A 22 9.37 7.50 -9.97
C GLY A 22 7.91 7.96 -9.90
N ASN A 23 6.94 7.04 -9.84
CA ASN A 23 5.51 7.37 -9.78
C ASN A 23 5.04 7.53 -8.33
N GLY A 24 5.47 8.63 -7.70
CA GLY A 24 5.18 8.93 -6.29
C GLY A 24 3.68 9.04 -5.98
N THR A 25 2.89 9.64 -6.88
CA THR A 25 1.45 9.80 -6.70
C THR A 25 0.73 8.46 -6.59
N LYS A 26 1.04 7.50 -7.48
CA LYS A 26 0.45 6.14 -7.39
C LYS A 26 0.91 5.42 -6.13
N CYS A 27 2.16 5.59 -5.71
CA CYS A 27 2.65 5.02 -4.45
C CYS A 27 1.85 5.52 -3.27
N GLN A 28 1.59 6.82 -3.16
CA GLN A 28 0.82 7.42 -2.06
C GLN A 28 -0.59 6.84 -1.97
N THR A 29 -1.29 6.70 -3.11
CA THR A 29 -2.63 6.07 -3.15
C THR A 29 -2.60 4.62 -2.64
N LEU A 30 -1.61 3.84 -3.08
CA LEU A 30 -1.49 2.43 -2.69
C LEU A 30 -1.07 2.27 -1.22
N VAL A 31 -0.21 3.14 -0.71
CA VAL A 31 0.19 3.19 0.71
C VAL A 31 -1.02 3.54 1.59
N GLY A 32 -1.88 4.46 1.15
CA GLY A 32 -3.15 4.75 1.84
C GLY A 32 -4.07 3.54 1.93
N LYS A 33 -4.22 2.79 0.83
CA LYS A 33 -5.00 1.53 0.82
C LYS A 33 -4.38 0.47 1.73
N LEU A 34 -3.05 0.32 1.71
CA LEU A 34 -2.31 -0.60 2.57
C LEU A 34 -2.52 -0.28 4.06
N GLN A 35 -2.45 1.00 4.46
CA GLN A 35 -2.65 1.43 5.84
C GLN A 35 -4.05 1.10 6.37
N ARG A 36 -5.09 1.33 5.54
CA ARG A 36 -6.47 0.97 5.88
C ARG A 36 -6.65 -0.54 6.09
N LEU A 37 -6.00 -1.37 5.27
CA LEU A 37 -6.05 -2.83 5.38
C LEU A 37 -5.24 -3.39 6.55
N LYS A 38 -4.16 -2.70 6.95
CA LYS A 38 -3.36 -3.06 8.13
C LYS A 38 -3.99 -2.64 9.46
N GLY A 39 -5.11 -1.92 9.44
CA GLY A 39 -5.79 -1.47 10.66
C GLY A 39 -5.05 -0.37 11.42
N SER A 40 -4.03 0.25 10.83
CA SER A 40 -3.42 1.44 11.42
C SER A 40 -4.22 2.66 10.99
N SER A 41 -5.05 3.13 11.92
CA SER A 41 -5.46 4.52 12.05
C SER A 41 -4.24 5.43 12.28
N ALA A 42 -3.33 5.50 11.31
CA ALA A 42 -2.27 6.49 11.26
C ALA A 42 -2.61 7.45 10.12
N GLN A 43 -3.47 8.43 10.43
CA GLN A 43 -3.54 9.64 9.62
C GLN A 43 -2.15 10.29 9.63
N PRO A 44 -1.59 10.67 8.47
CA PRO A 44 -0.50 11.63 8.48
C PRO A 44 -1.07 12.94 9.06
N LYS A 45 -0.54 13.35 10.22
CA LYS A 45 -0.72 14.69 10.78
C LYS A 45 0.19 15.66 10.04
#